data_AF-H0A6L6-F1
#
_entry.id   AF-H0A6L6-F1
#
_cell.length_a   1.000
_cell.length_b   1.000
_cell.length_c   1.000
_cell.angle_alpha   90.00
_cell.angle_beta   90.00
_cell.angle_gamma   90.00
#
_symmetry.space_group_name_H-M   'P 1'
#
loop_
_entity.id
_entity.type
_entity.pdbx_description
1 polymer ?
#
loop_
_entity_poly.entity_id
_entity_poly.type
_entity_poly.pdbx_seq_one_letter_code
_entity_poly.pdbx_strand_id
1 'polypeptide(L)'
;MAFLGSLLRAAAGGALLAVILLAVARLGVRGDASIPDTLLAIPADRLKEMAMLGAALAVGASLFTRLLPWGYARAVRGGFWTGILAILFFHQGATFLVHHLAQAWPSPGYSLEPLSEWGFMPALVAMALAGGALGLLLAVLLRLLPLPDLLAGIATGVFGLSLFSGSLPLPPFATTAPGWWVNLAINGSWGLGAALLMRPLVLRSSGD
;
A
#
# COMPACT_ATOMS: atom_id res chain seq x y z
N MET A 1 -1.11 33.01 1.04
CA MET A 1 -2.19 32.45 0.20
C MET A 1 -1.87 31.06 -0.36
N ALA A 2 -0.79 30.87 -1.14
CA ALA A 2 -0.47 29.59 -1.78
C ALA A 2 -0.30 28.39 -0.81
N PHE A 3 0.30 28.64 0.37
CA PHE A 3 0.46 27.63 1.42
C PHE A 3 -0.89 27.10 1.92
N LEU A 4 -1.80 27.97 2.34
CA LEU A 4 -3.12 27.57 2.84
C LEU A 4 -3.92 26.82 1.76
N GLY A 5 -3.91 27.29 0.52
CA GLY A 5 -4.58 26.62 -0.59
C GLY A 5 -4.01 25.22 -0.90
N SER A 6 -2.72 24.98 -0.64
CA SER A 6 -2.13 23.64 -0.78
C SER A 6 -2.55 22.68 0.35
N LEU A 7 -2.69 23.17 1.59
CA LEU A 7 -3.16 22.36 2.72
C LEU A 7 -4.64 22.01 2.58
N LEU A 8 -5.46 22.96 2.12
CA LEU A 8 -6.89 22.70 1.85
C LEU A 8 -7.08 21.63 0.77
N ARG A 9 -6.27 21.66 -0.29
CA ARG A 9 -6.29 20.60 -1.32
C ARG A 9 -5.88 19.23 -0.76
N ALA A 10 -4.87 19.19 0.12
CA ALA A 10 -4.47 17.94 0.78
C ALA A 10 -5.58 17.41 1.69
N ALA A 11 -6.20 18.28 2.50
CA ALA A 11 -7.32 17.94 3.36
C ALA A 11 -8.51 17.39 2.55
N ALA A 12 -8.92 18.08 1.48
CA ALA A 12 -10.01 17.66 0.61
C ALA A 12 -9.71 16.31 -0.06
N GLY A 13 -8.50 16.12 -0.59
CA GLY A 13 -8.09 14.85 -1.19
C GLY A 13 -8.07 13.69 -0.20
N GLY A 14 -7.56 13.92 1.02
CA GLY A 14 -7.56 12.94 2.10
C GLY A 14 -8.96 12.55 2.56
N ALA A 15 -9.85 13.53 2.72
CA ALA A 15 -11.25 13.31 3.07
C ALA A 15 -11.97 12.48 2.00
N LEU A 16 -11.83 12.86 0.73
CA LEU A 16 -12.46 12.17 -0.39
C LEU A 16 -11.97 10.71 -0.49
N LEU A 17 -10.66 10.49 -0.37
CA LEU A 17 -10.10 9.14 -0.39
C LEU A 17 -10.67 8.28 0.73
N ALA A 18 -10.69 8.77 1.98
CA ALA A 18 -11.23 8.01 3.11
C ALA A 18 -12.70 7.62 2.92
N VAL A 19 -13.52 8.52 2.38
CA VAL A 19 -14.93 8.23 2.04
C VAL A 19 -15.03 7.16 0.96
N ILE A 20 -14.22 7.26 -0.10
CA ILE A 20 -14.18 6.24 -1.17
C ILE A 20 -13.79 4.87 -0.60
N LEU A 21 -12.76 4.80 0.24
CA LEU A 21 -12.31 3.54 0.83
C LEU A 21 -13.39 2.93 1.73
N LEU A 22 -14.13 3.73 2.49
CA LEU A 22 -15.26 3.27 3.29
C LEU A 22 -16.43 2.76 2.41
N ALA A 23 -16.69 3.43 1.29
CA ALA A 23 -17.69 2.98 0.33
C ALA A 23 -17.31 1.62 -0.28
N VAL A 24 -16.05 1.47 -0.73
CA VAL A 24 -15.52 0.22 -1.29
C VAL A 24 -15.51 -0.90 -0.24
N ALA A 25 -15.13 -0.61 1.00
CA ALA A 25 -15.24 -1.54 2.14
C ALA A 25 -16.61 -2.20 2.22
N ARG A 26 -17.66 -1.38 2.15
CA ARG A 26 -19.04 -1.85 2.29
C ARG A 26 -19.55 -2.60 1.06
N LEU A 27 -19.12 -2.23 -0.13
CA LEU A 27 -19.44 -2.93 -1.36
C LEU A 27 -18.75 -4.31 -1.43
N GLY A 28 -17.50 -4.42 -0.94
CA GLY A 28 -16.72 -5.67 -0.97
C GLY A 28 -17.17 -6.74 0.03
N VAL A 29 -17.98 -6.40 1.04
CA VAL A 29 -18.49 -7.34 2.06
C VAL A 29 -19.50 -8.35 1.51
N ARG A 30 -20.02 -8.14 0.29
CA ARG A 30 -21.03 -9.01 -0.32
C ARG A 30 -20.60 -9.36 -1.75
N GLY A 31 -20.24 -10.63 -1.97
CA GLY A 31 -19.79 -11.19 -3.25
C GLY A 31 -20.88 -11.26 -4.34
N ASP A 32 -22.03 -10.65 -4.08
CA ASP A 32 -23.22 -10.57 -4.89
C ASP A 32 -23.30 -9.15 -5.50
N ALA A 33 -23.16 -9.07 -6.83
CA ALA A 33 -23.03 -7.84 -7.63
C ALA A 33 -24.24 -6.86 -7.57
N SER A 34 -25.22 -7.10 -6.70
CA SER A 34 -26.25 -6.12 -6.40
C SER A 34 -25.69 -5.07 -5.45
N ILE A 35 -25.51 -3.83 -5.92
CA ILE A 35 -25.25 -2.66 -5.06
C ILE A 35 -26.43 -2.57 -4.08
N PRO A 36 -26.29 -2.91 -2.79
CA PRO A 36 -27.43 -2.86 -1.88
C PRO A 36 -27.63 -1.40 -1.43
N ASP A 37 -28.83 -1.09 -0.92
CA ASP A 37 -29.16 0.17 -0.20
C ASP A 37 -28.21 0.50 0.97
N THR A 38 -27.20 -0.32 1.25
CA THR A 38 -26.24 -0.19 2.35
C THR A 38 -25.24 0.94 2.18
N LEU A 39 -24.99 1.46 0.97
CA LEU A 39 -24.24 2.71 0.80
C LEU A 39 -24.99 3.90 1.43
N LEU A 40 -26.33 3.86 1.41
CA LEU A 40 -27.19 4.85 2.07
C LEU A 40 -27.29 4.64 3.58
N ALA A 41 -26.81 3.49 4.10
CA ALA A 41 -26.89 3.13 5.51
C ALA A 41 -25.63 3.47 6.32
N ILE A 42 -24.60 4.10 5.71
CA ILE A 42 -23.45 4.58 6.47
C ILE A 42 -23.90 5.80 7.29
N PRO A 43 -23.81 5.77 8.63
CA PRO A 43 -24.17 6.92 9.43
C PRO A 43 -23.33 8.13 9.01
N ALA A 44 -23.98 9.28 8.83
CA ALA A 44 -23.30 10.52 8.44
C ALA A 44 -22.14 10.87 9.38
N ASP A 45 -22.26 10.54 10.67
CA ASP A 45 -21.21 10.75 11.67
C ASP A 45 -19.94 9.93 11.38
N ARG A 46 -20.09 8.67 10.93
CA ARG A 46 -18.96 7.81 10.55
C ARG A 46 -18.28 8.32 9.29
N LEU A 47 -19.05 8.78 8.31
CA LEU A 47 -18.50 9.42 7.10
C LEU A 47 -17.69 10.66 7.44
N LYS A 48 -18.23 11.50 8.33
CA LYS A 48 -17.56 12.72 8.82
C LYS A 48 -16.28 12.37 9.56
N GLU A 49 -16.31 11.40 10.47
CA GLU A 49 -15.13 10.94 11.21
C GLU A 49 -14.03 10.46 10.26
N MET A 50 -14.36 9.59 9.31
CA MET A 50 -13.40 9.08 8.33
C MET A 50 -12.86 10.20 7.43
N ALA A 51 -13.72 11.12 6.98
CA ALA A 51 -13.31 12.27 6.20
C ALA A 51 -12.34 13.17 6.99
N MET A 52 -12.61 13.43 8.27
CA MET A 52 -11.73 14.22 9.14
C MET A 52 -10.39 13.52 9.39
N LEU A 53 -10.38 12.21 9.63
CA LEU A 53 -9.15 11.45 9.79
C LEU A 53 -8.32 11.44 8.50
N GLY A 54 -8.96 11.19 7.36
CA GLY A 54 -8.31 11.25 6.04
C GLY A 54 -7.71 12.63 5.75
N ALA A 55 -8.45 13.70 6.06
CA ALA A 55 -7.97 15.07 5.92
C ALA A 55 -6.77 15.35 6.84
N ALA A 56 -6.85 14.97 8.11
CA ALA A 56 -5.80 15.17 9.09
C ALA A 56 -4.51 14.43 8.69
N LEU A 57 -4.63 13.18 8.25
CA LEU A 57 -3.51 12.38 7.77
C LEU A 57 -2.87 12.99 6.53
N ALA A 58 -3.66 13.43 5.55
CA ALA A 58 -3.14 14.05 4.34
C ALA A 58 -2.45 15.40 4.61
N VAL A 59 -3.00 16.20 5.53
CA VAL A 59 -2.36 17.45 5.98
C VAL A 59 -1.06 17.14 6.72
N GLY A 60 -1.07 16.20 7.66
CA GLY A 60 0.12 15.76 8.39
C GLY A 60 1.23 15.28 7.46
N ALA A 61 0.90 14.43 6.48
CA ALA A 61 1.82 13.96 5.46
C ALA A 61 2.34 15.11 4.57
N SER A 62 1.48 16.06 4.21
CA SER A 62 1.89 17.25 3.44
C SER A 62 2.84 18.15 4.22
N LEU A 63 2.62 18.31 5.52
CA LEU A 63 3.51 19.09 6.40
C LEU A 63 4.85 18.36 6.58
N PHE A 64 4.81 17.07 6.92
CA PHE A 64 6.01 16.25 7.08
C PHE A 64 6.89 16.26 5.82
N THR A 65 6.31 16.05 4.64
CA THR A 65 7.07 16.05 3.38
C THR A 65 7.65 17.42 3.00
N ARG A 66 7.14 18.53 3.56
CA ARG A 66 7.74 19.86 3.40
C ARG A 66 8.92 20.11 4.32
N LEU A 67 9.02 19.39 5.44
CA LEU A 67 10.16 19.47 6.35
C LEU A 67 11.38 18.73 5.80
N LEU A 68 11.18 17.85 4.81
CA LEU A 68 12.24 17.08 4.19
C LEU A 68 12.91 17.86 3.06
N PRO A 69 14.25 17.71 2.85
CA PRO A 69 14.89 18.23 1.65
C PRO A 69 14.23 17.65 0.40
N TRP A 70 14.17 18.42 -0.69
CA TRP A 70 13.37 18.10 -1.87
C TRP A 70 13.61 16.69 -2.43
N GLY A 71 14.86 16.23 -2.45
CA GLY A 71 15.21 14.87 -2.88
C GLY A 71 14.58 13.77 -2.03
N TYR A 72 14.53 13.94 -0.71
CA TYR A 72 13.88 13.00 0.21
C TYR A 72 12.36 13.09 0.11
N ALA A 73 11.80 14.30 0.00
CA ALA A 73 10.37 14.49 -0.20
C ALA A 73 9.88 13.85 -1.52
N ARG A 74 10.69 13.89 -2.58
CA ARG A 74 10.42 13.19 -3.84
C ARG A 74 10.52 11.67 -3.67
N ALA A 75 11.57 11.18 -3.00
CA ALA A 75 11.77 9.76 -2.73
C ALA A 75 10.62 9.18 -1.91
N VAL A 76 10.21 9.84 -0.82
CA VAL A 76 9.10 9.40 0.04
C VAL A 76 7.78 9.32 -0.73
N ARG A 77 7.42 10.38 -1.48
CA ARG A 77 6.17 10.40 -2.26
C ARG A 77 6.19 9.39 -3.40
N GLY A 78 7.29 9.35 -4.15
CA GLY A 78 7.49 8.40 -5.24
C GLY A 78 7.42 6.97 -4.73
N GLY A 79 8.14 6.69 -3.64
CA GLY A 79 8.22 5.39 -3.02
C GLY A 79 6.87 4.89 -2.49
N PHE A 80 6.08 5.78 -1.90
CA PHE A 80 4.71 5.46 -1.47
C PHE A 80 3.84 5.00 -2.65
N TRP A 81 3.83 5.76 -3.75
CA TRP A 81 3.01 5.41 -4.90
C TRP A 81 3.51 4.18 -5.65
N THR A 82 4.82 4.03 -5.83
CA THR A 82 5.37 2.81 -6.45
C THR A 82 5.13 1.59 -5.57
N GLY A 83 5.15 1.72 -4.25
CA GLY A 83 4.79 0.66 -3.30
C GLY A 83 3.33 0.23 -3.43
N ILE A 84 2.38 1.17 -3.58
CA ILE A 84 0.97 0.87 -3.88
C ILE A 84 0.84 0.13 -5.21
N LEU A 85 1.43 0.68 -6.28
CA LEU A 85 1.36 0.08 -7.62
C LEU A 85 2.00 -1.32 -7.64
N ALA A 86 3.07 -1.52 -6.88
CA ALA A 86 3.70 -2.82 -6.73
C ALA A 86 2.77 -3.85 -6.06
N ILE A 87 1.93 -3.44 -5.10
CA ILE A 87 0.90 -4.35 -4.57
C ILE A 87 -0.07 -4.71 -5.68
N LEU A 88 -0.63 -3.71 -6.36
CA LEU A 88 -1.69 -3.92 -7.35
C LEU A 88 -1.24 -4.79 -8.53
N PHE A 89 -0.06 -4.56 -9.08
CA PHE A 89 0.37 -5.24 -10.31
C PHE A 89 1.29 -6.44 -10.09
N PHE A 90 2.17 -6.39 -9.09
CA PHE A 90 3.18 -7.42 -8.88
C PHE A 90 2.75 -8.40 -7.79
N HIS A 91 2.46 -7.92 -6.59
CA HIS A 91 2.04 -8.79 -5.49
C HIS A 91 0.76 -9.55 -5.82
N GLN A 92 -0.32 -8.83 -6.20
CA GLN A 92 -1.60 -9.46 -6.52
C GLN A 92 -1.53 -10.27 -7.81
N GLY A 93 -0.73 -9.83 -8.80
CA GLY A 93 -0.44 -10.62 -10.00
C GLY A 93 0.24 -11.95 -9.68
N ALA A 94 1.29 -11.93 -8.85
CA ALA A 94 1.96 -13.14 -8.38
C ALA A 94 1.03 -14.02 -7.53
N THR A 95 0.24 -13.40 -6.65
CA THR A 95 -0.78 -14.11 -5.84
C THR A 95 -1.76 -14.87 -6.72
N PHE A 96 -2.29 -14.20 -7.75
CA PHE A 96 -3.19 -14.78 -8.73
C PHE A 96 -2.56 -15.98 -9.44
N LEU A 97 -1.32 -15.83 -9.93
CA LEU A 97 -0.60 -16.90 -10.63
C LEU A 97 -0.31 -18.08 -9.69
N VAL A 98 0.16 -17.83 -8.46
CA VAL A 98 0.45 -18.88 -7.48
C VAL A 98 -0.82 -19.64 -7.08
N HIS A 99 -1.95 -18.94 -6.94
CA HIS A 99 -3.24 -19.58 -6.66
C HIS A 99 -3.71 -20.47 -7.81
N HIS A 100 -3.74 -19.94 -9.03
CA HIS A 100 -4.36 -20.63 -10.17
C HIS A 100 -3.46 -21.67 -10.82
N LEU A 101 -2.14 -21.46 -10.84
CA LEU A 101 -1.19 -22.34 -11.53
C LEU A 101 -0.54 -23.36 -10.60
N ALA A 102 -0.26 -22.98 -9.36
CA ALA A 102 0.45 -23.83 -8.40
C ALA A 102 -0.44 -24.35 -7.26
N GLN A 103 -1.66 -23.82 -7.10
CA GLN A 103 -2.57 -24.15 -5.99
C GLN A 103 -1.89 -24.04 -4.61
N ALA A 104 -0.88 -23.18 -4.49
CA ALA A 104 0.02 -23.12 -3.35
C ALA A 104 -0.29 -21.95 -2.40
N TRP A 105 -1.32 -21.16 -2.70
CA TRP A 105 -1.77 -20.06 -1.87
C TRP A 105 -3.31 -20.00 -1.84
N PRO A 106 -3.96 -19.88 -0.67
CA PRO A 106 -5.42 -20.00 -0.57
C PRO A 106 -6.18 -18.79 -1.14
N SER A 107 -5.55 -17.61 -1.19
CA SER A 107 -6.20 -16.39 -1.70
C SER A 107 -6.02 -16.28 -3.22
N PRO A 108 -7.09 -15.99 -3.98
CA PRO A 108 -7.02 -15.82 -5.44
C PRO A 108 -6.33 -14.52 -5.88
N GLY A 109 -5.93 -13.65 -4.95
CA GLY A 109 -5.48 -12.29 -5.23
C GLY A 109 -6.64 -11.32 -5.44
N TYR A 110 -6.34 -10.03 -5.37
CA TYR A 110 -7.29 -8.91 -5.52
C TYR A 110 -8.52 -8.98 -4.60
N SER A 111 -8.41 -9.67 -3.45
CA SER A 111 -9.52 -9.80 -2.51
C SER A 111 -9.98 -8.43 -1.98
N LEU A 112 -11.28 -8.16 -2.13
CA LEU A 112 -11.97 -7.03 -1.52
C LEU A 112 -12.67 -7.40 -0.22
N GLU A 113 -12.38 -8.60 0.31
CA GLU A 113 -12.92 -9.05 1.58
C GLU A 113 -12.57 -8.03 2.69
N PRO A 114 -13.55 -7.67 3.53
CA PRO A 114 -13.33 -6.72 4.61
C PRO A 114 -12.45 -7.31 5.72
N LEU A 115 -11.48 -6.54 6.19
CA LEU A 115 -10.65 -6.91 7.34
C LEU A 115 -11.19 -6.27 8.63
N SER A 116 -11.75 -7.09 9.53
CA SER A 116 -12.34 -6.63 10.80
C SER A 116 -11.35 -5.85 11.67
N GLU A 117 -10.11 -6.33 11.77
CA GLU A 117 -9.02 -5.70 12.53
C GLU A 117 -8.61 -4.32 11.97
N TRP A 118 -8.95 -4.05 10.71
CA TRP A 118 -8.67 -2.80 10.01
C TRP A 118 -9.95 -1.98 9.77
N GLY A 119 -10.94 -2.09 10.66
CA GLY A 119 -12.17 -1.32 10.58
C GLY A 119 -13.03 -1.67 9.35
N PHE A 120 -12.98 -2.93 8.90
CA PHE A 120 -13.62 -3.45 7.69
C PHE A 120 -13.05 -2.91 6.37
N MET A 121 -11.87 -2.30 6.37
CA MET A 121 -11.20 -1.88 5.13
C MET A 121 -11.01 -3.08 4.19
N PRO A 122 -11.22 -2.94 2.86
CA PRO A 122 -10.98 -4.03 1.93
C PRO A 122 -9.52 -4.49 2.02
N ALA A 123 -9.30 -5.80 2.00
CA ALA A 123 -7.96 -6.36 2.11
C ALA A 123 -6.99 -5.78 1.05
N LEU A 124 -7.43 -5.64 -0.21
CA LEU A 124 -6.62 -5.03 -1.27
C LEU A 124 -6.15 -3.62 -0.93
N VAL A 125 -7.02 -2.80 -0.33
CA VAL A 125 -6.70 -1.42 0.07
C VAL A 125 -5.72 -1.43 1.23
N ALA A 126 -5.97 -2.26 2.24
CA ALA A 126 -5.10 -2.40 3.41
C ALA A 126 -3.68 -2.82 2.98
N MET A 127 -3.58 -3.82 2.11
CA MET A 127 -2.32 -4.28 1.53
C MET A 127 -1.66 -3.18 0.69
N ALA A 128 -2.42 -2.46 -0.14
CA ALA A 128 -1.87 -1.36 -0.95
C ALA A 128 -1.26 -0.26 -0.06
N LEU A 129 -1.92 0.11 1.03
CA LEU A 129 -1.40 1.08 2.00
C LEU A 129 -0.16 0.56 2.72
N ALA A 130 -0.13 -0.70 3.14
CA ALA A 130 1.06 -1.33 3.72
C ALA A 130 2.23 -1.37 2.72
N GLY A 131 1.95 -1.70 1.45
CA GLY A 131 2.92 -1.64 0.37
C GLY A 131 3.42 -0.22 0.10
N GLY A 132 2.56 0.79 0.15
CA GLY A 132 2.99 2.19 0.08
C GLY A 132 3.88 2.59 1.27
N ALA A 133 3.51 2.17 2.47
CA ALA A 133 4.29 2.39 3.68
C ALA A 133 5.69 1.75 3.61
N LEU A 134 5.82 0.54 3.07
CA LEU A 134 7.12 -0.08 2.85
C LEU A 134 7.86 0.52 1.64
N GLY A 135 7.14 0.99 0.63
CA GLY A 135 7.72 1.64 -0.55
C GLY A 135 8.42 2.95 -0.21
N LEU A 136 7.87 3.75 0.72
CA LEU A 136 8.56 4.96 1.21
C LEU A 136 9.85 4.60 1.96
N LEU A 137 9.82 3.54 2.78
CA LEU A 137 10.97 3.06 3.53
C LEU A 137 12.05 2.57 2.56
N LEU A 138 11.68 1.76 1.58
CA LEU A 138 12.58 1.28 0.53
C LEU A 138 13.22 2.44 -0.22
N ALA A 139 12.44 3.44 -0.64
CA ALA A 139 12.96 4.61 -1.34
C ALA A 139 13.98 5.40 -0.51
N VAL A 140 13.75 5.53 0.80
CA VAL A 140 14.70 6.16 1.73
C VAL A 140 15.96 5.30 1.88
N LEU A 141 15.82 3.99 2.07
CA LEU A 141 16.96 3.06 2.21
C LEU A 141 17.85 3.06 0.96
N LEU A 142 17.27 3.00 -0.23
CA LEU A 142 18.00 3.04 -1.51
C LEU A 142 18.71 4.36 -1.76
N ARG A 143 18.23 5.46 -1.14
CA ARG A 143 18.88 6.77 -1.19
C ARG A 143 20.02 6.88 -0.18
N LEU A 144 19.85 6.33 1.02
CA LEU A 144 20.81 6.43 2.11
C LEU A 144 21.96 5.43 2.01
N LEU A 145 21.71 4.27 1.41
CA LEU A 145 22.64 3.15 1.41
C LEU A 145 23.04 2.76 -0.02
N PRO A 146 24.31 2.35 -0.24
CA PRO A 146 24.79 1.92 -1.55
C PRO A 146 24.34 0.49 -1.91
N LEU A 147 23.07 0.15 -1.70
CA LEU A 147 22.56 -1.21 -1.89
C LEU A 147 22.27 -1.51 -3.37
N PRO A 148 22.41 -2.78 -3.82
CA PRO A 148 21.84 -3.25 -5.08
C PRO A 148 20.31 -3.15 -5.01
N ASP A 149 19.72 -2.32 -5.87
CA ASP A 149 18.33 -1.89 -5.75
C ASP A 149 17.31 -3.03 -5.78
N LEU A 150 17.45 -3.97 -6.74
CA LEU A 150 16.54 -5.10 -6.86
C LEU A 150 16.66 -6.06 -5.68
N LEU A 151 17.87 -6.31 -5.18
CA LEU A 151 18.08 -7.20 -4.04
C LEU A 151 17.51 -6.59 -2.76
N ALA A 152 17.76 -5.29 -2.54
CA ALA A 152 17.16 -4.55 -1.44
C ALA A 152 15.62 -4.52 -1.54
N GLY A 153 15.08 -4.36 -2.75
CA GLY A 153 13.65 -4.46 -3.01
C GLY A 153 13.09 -5.82 -2.61
N ILE A 154 13.61 -6.90 -3.19
CA ILE A 154 13.20 -8.28 -2.89
C ILE A 154 13.28 -8.56 -1.38
N ALA A 155 14.40 -8.22 -0.73
CA ALA A 155 14.56 -8.41 0.71
C ALA A 155 13.54 -7.61 1.52
N THR A 156 13.31 -6.34 1.16
CA THR A 156 12.29 -5.51 1.81
C THR A 156 10.89 -6.09 1.63
N GLY A 157 10.60 -6.69 0.48
CA GLY A 157 9.32 -7.38 0.26
C GLY A 157 9.20 -8.61 1.12
N VAL A 158 10.11 -9.56 0.96
CA VAL A 158 10.16 -10.82 1.71
C VAL A 158 10.08 -10.57 3.21
N PHE A 159 10.90 -9.68 3.77
CA PHE A 159 10.93 -9.47 5.22
C PHE A 159 9.88 -8.45 5.67
N GLY A 160 9.80 -7.30 5.00
CA GLY A 160 8.94 -6.19 5.40
C GLY A 160 7.45 -6.52 5.30
N LEU A 161 6.97 -7.08 4.18
CA LEU A 161 5.55 -7.44 4.07
C LEU A 161 5.18 -8.59 5.02
N SER A 162 6.10 -9.52 5.26
CA SER A 162 5.86 -10.62 6.19
C SER A 162 5.59 -10.17 7.62
N LEU A 163 6.10 -8.99 8.04
CA LEU A 163 5.79 -8.42 9.35
C LEU A 163 4.28 -8.14 9.53
N PHE A 164 3.55 -7.96 8.43
CA PHE A 164 2.11 -7.71 8.44
C PHE A 164 1.27 -8.98 8.23
N SER A 165 1.89 -10.16 8.04
CA SER A 165 1.17 -11.42 7.78
C SER A 165 0.23 -11.87 8.90
N GLY A 166 0.42 -11.37 10.12
CA GLY A 166 -0.47 -11.64 11.24
C GLY A 166 -1.82 -10.92 11.18
N SER A 167 -1.95 -9.86 10.37
CA SER A 167 -3.19 -9.03 10.27
C SER A 167 -3.64 -8.74 8.84
N LEU A 168 -2.79 -9.03 7.85
CA LEU A 168 -3.08 -8.90 6.41
C LEU A 168 -2.90 -10.26 5.75
N PRO A 169 -3.65 -10.55 4.66
CA PRO A 169 -3.58 -11.84 3.95
C PRO A 169 -2.31 -11.93 3.08
N LEU A 170 -1.16 -11.88 3.73
CA LEU A 170 0.17 -11.92 3.14
C LEU A 170 0.85 -13.24 3.54
N PRO A 171 1.64 -13.86 2.64
CA PRO A 171 2.44 -15.02 3.00
C PRO A 171 3.37 -14.71 4.16
N PRO A 172 3.37 -15.51 5.25
CA PRO A 172 4.35 -15.36 6.31
C PRO A 172 5.72 -15.77 5.81
N PHE A 173 6.77 -15.26 6.46
CA PHE A 173 8.12 -15.74 6.22
C PHE A 173 8.34 -17.07 6.96
N ALA A 174 8.56 -18.15 6.23
CA ALA A 174 8.87 -19.46 6.78
C ALA A 174 9.91 -20.15 5.90
N THR A 175 11.12 -20.40 6.40
CA THR A 175 12.23 -20.97 5.60
C THR A 175 12.24 -22.48 5.53
N THR A 176 11.54 -23.15 6.46
CA THR A 176 11.56 -24.62 6.62
C THR A 176 10.22 -25.28 6.31
N ALA A 177 9.16 -24.49 6.07
CA ALA A 177 7.85 -25.02 5.75
C ALA A 177 7.75 -25.39 4.26
N PRO A 178 7.03 -26.48 3.91
CA PRO A 178 6.57 -26.68 2.54
C PRO A 178 5.86 -25.41 2.05
N GLY A 179 6.26 -24.91 0.87
CA GLY A 179 5.72 -23.65 0.35
C GLY A 179 6.46 -22.37 0.78
N TRP A 180 7.65 -22.46 1.39
CA TRP A 180 8.50 -21.29 1.70
C TRP A 180 8.69 -20.33 0.51
N TRP A 181 8.74 -20.88 -0.70
CA TRP A 181 8.93 -20.14 -1.94
C TRP A 181 7.75 -19.22 -2.27
N VAL A 182 6.56 -19.48 -1.73
CA VAL A 182 5.35 -18.66 -1.96
C VAL A 182 5.57 -17.25 -1.44
N ASN A 183 6.22 -17.11 -0.28
CA ASN A 183 6.60 -15.81 0.25
C ASN A 183 7.56 -15.07 -0.68
N LEU A 184 8.59 -15.75 -1.18
CA LEU A 184 9.53 -15.16 -2.14
C LEU A 184 8.81 -14.76 -3.45
N ALA A 185 7.93 -15.60 -3.96
CA ALA A 185 7.19 -15.32 -5.20
C ALA A 185 6.24 -14.14 -5.04
N ILE A 186 5.48 -14.08 -3.96
CA ILE A 186 4.43 -13.07 -3.76
C ILE A 186 5.02 -11.79 -3.13
N ASN A 187 5.62 -11.88 -1.94
CA ASN A 187 6.17 -10.70 -1.26
C ASN A 187 7.46 -10.22 -1.95
N GLY A 188 8.29 -11.14 -2.46
CA GLY A 188 9.49 -10.75 -3.22
C GLY A 188 9.15 -10.09 -4.55
N SER A 189 8.07 -10.49 -5.24
CA SER A 189 7.65 -9.80 -6.48
C SER A 189 7.15 -8.37 -6.22
N TRP A 190 6.49 -8.10 -5.08
CA TRP A 190 6.22 -6.72 -4.66
C TRP A 190 7.52 -5.93 -4.57
N GLY A 191 8.52 -6.46 -3.87
CA GLY A 191 9.79 -5.79 -3.64
C GLY A 191 10.55 -5.50 -4.94
N LEU A 192 10.58 -6.50 -5.82
CA LEU A 192 11.14 -6.38 -7.17
C LEU A 192 10.41 -5.30 -7.99
N GLY A 193 9.09 -5.36 -8.04
CA GLY A 193 8.26 -4.39 -8.76
C GLY A 193 8.41 -2.97 -8.24
N ALA A 194 8.40 -2.80 -6.91
CA ALA A 194 8.60 -1.50 -6.26
C ALA A 194 9.97 -0.91 -6.64
N ALA A 195 11.05 -1.68 -6.55
CA ALA A 195 12.38 -1.23 -6.94
C ALA A 195 12.46 -0.87 -8.43
N LEU A 196 11.89 -1.69 -9.33
CA LEU A 196 11.85 -1.40 -10.76
C LEU A 196 11.11 -0.10 -11.07
N LEU A 197 9.92 0.09 -10.48
CA LEU A 197 9.11 1.29 -10.65
C LEU A 197 9.78 2.55 -10.09
N MET A 198 10.67 2.43 -9.10
CA MET A 198 11.42 3.56 -8.55
C MET A 198 12.64 3.97 -9.40
N ARG A 199 13.15 3.13 -10.30
CA ARG A 199 14.35 3.44 -11.11
C ARG A 199 14.23 4.75 -11.91
N PRO A 200 13.12 5.03 -12.62
CA PRO A 200 12.96 6.28 -13.35
C PRO A 200 12.91 7.52 -12.43
N LEU A 201 12.64 7.34 -11.13
CA LEU A 201 12.57 8.43 -10.15
C LEU A 201 13.96 8.86 -9.65
N VAL A 202 15.04 8.23 -10.17
CA VAL A 202 16.46 8.47 -9.91
C VAL A 202 16.70 8.86 -8.45
N LEU A 203 16.74 7.83 -7.59
CA LEU A 203 16.87 8.00 -6.13
C LEU A 203 18.24 8.57 -5.70
N ARG A 204 19.23 8.60 -6.59
CA ARG A 204 20.53 9.25 -6.39
C ARG A 204 20.65 10.49 -7.28
N SER A 205 20.49 11.68 -6.70
CA SER A 205 21.10 12.87 -7.31
C SER A 205 22.60 12.72 -7.11
N SER A 206 23.32 12.39 -8.17
CA SER A 206 24.76 12.57 -8.21
C SER A 206 25.04 14.08 -8.17
N GLY A 207 25.44 14.59 -7.00
CA GLY A 207 25.84 15.98 -6.79
C GLY A 207 24.81 16.82 -6.06
N ASP A 208 24.95 16.85 -4.72
CA ASP A 208 25.14 18.11 -3.99
C ASP A 208 26.49 17.95 -3.26
#